data_AF-A0A3D8IV59-F1
#
_entry.id   AF-A0A3D8IV59-F1
#
_cell.length_a   1.000
_cell.length_b   1.000
_cell.length_c   1.000
_cell.angle_alpha   90.00
_cell.angle_beta   90.00
_cell.angle_gamma   90.00
#
_symmetry.space_group_name_H-M   'P 1'
#
loop_
_entity.id
_entity.type
_entity.pdbx_description
1 polymer ?
#
loop_
_entity_poly.entity_id
_entity_poly.type
_entity_poly.pdbx_seq_one_letter_code
_entity_poly.pdbx_strand_id
1 'polypeptide(L)'
;MRNIFRSVVLCAVFCGALHTKPSQDIESLSPLAQSYFVIETKTIGEYKLFLAKPKTTHAKPYPILVVLDGNAHFPFVINQYIMHQYTPAQEPLLIVGIGYDGDLVYDVPKRTRDYTPSSARYKG
;
A
#
# COMPACT_ATOMS: atom_id res chain seq x y z
N MET A 1 -22.23 22.26 42.30
CA MET A 1 -20.81 22.12 41.90
C MET A 1 -20.30 20.67 41.83
N ARG A 2 -20.84 19.71 42.60
CA ARG A 2 -20.39 18.30 42.64
C ARG A 2 -20.68 17.45 41.39
N ASN A 3 -21.61 17.89 40.53
CA ASN A 3 -22.06 17.13 39.35
C ASN A 3 -21.29 17.51 38.07
N ILE A 4 -20.77 18.74 37.98
CA ILE A 4 -19.99 19.22 36.83
C ILE A 4 -18.63 18.52 36.76
N PHE A 5 -17.99 18.29 37.93
CA PHE A 5 -16.71 17.58 38.00
C PHE A 5 -16.81 16.11 37.56
N ARG A 6 -17.95 15.44 37.79
CA ARG A 6 -18.16 14.04 37.36
C ARG A 6 -18.35 13.93 35.85
N SER A 7 -19.01 14.92 35.21
CA SER A 7 -19.20 14.95 33.76
C SER A 7 -17.92 15.26 32.99
N VAL A 8 -17.04 16.12 33.51
CA VAL A 8 -15.74 16.43 32.87
C VAL A 8 -14.78 15.25 32.94
N VAL A 9 -14.76 14.52 34.07
CA VAL A 9 -13.93 13.30 34.22
C VAL A 9 -14.43 12.18 33.29
N LEU A 10 -15.74 12.04 33.08
CA LEU A 10 -16.29 11.04 32.16
C LEU A 10 -15.94 11.32 30.68
N CYS A 11 -15.79 12.59 30.30
CA CYS A 11 -15.42 12.98 28.94
C CYS A 11 -13.90 12.82 28.68
N ALA A 12 -13.06 13.11 29.68
CA ALA A 12 -11.61 12.96 29.58
C ALA A 12 -11.16 11.48 29.50
N VAL A 13 -11.89 10.56 30.12
CA VAL A 13 -11.57 9.11 30.08
C VAL A 13 -11.93 8.48 28.73
N PHE A 14 -12.87 9.05 27.97
CA PHE A 14 -13.26 8.52 26.65
C PHE A 14 -12.32 8.95 25.50
N CYS A 15 -11.41 9.90 25.74
CA CYS A 15 -10.47 10.42 24.73
C CYS A 15 -9.07 9.79 24.82
N GLY A 16 -8.80 8.98 25.85
CA GLY A 16 -7.51 8.31 26.03
C GLY A 16 -7.44 7.05 25.18
N ALA A 17 -6.56 7.04 24.17
CA ALA A 17 -6.16 5.88 23.38
C ALA A 17 -7.06 5.45 22.20
N LEU A 18 -7.56 6.39 21.40
CA LEU A 18 -7.81 6.05 19.99
C LEU A 18 -6.46 5.88 19.29
N HIS A 19 -6.04 4.63 19.09
CA HIS A 19 -4.83 4.30 18.33
C HIS A 19 -5.11 4.52 16.84
N THR A 20 -4.87 5.72 16.33
CA THR A 20 -5.10 6.08 14.92
C THR A 20 -3.96 5.65 13.99
N LYS A 21 -3.14 4.66 14.36
CA LYS A 21 -2.05 4.17 13.50
C LYS A 21 -2.65 3.28 12.39
N PRO A 22 -2.17 3.38 11.14
CA PRO A 22 -2.57 2.44 10.09
C PRO A 22 -2.32 0.99 10.51
N SER A 23 -3.24 0.10 10.15
CA SER A 23 -3.09 -1.33 10.41
C SER A 23 -1.78 -1.86 9.81
N GLN A 24 -1.19 -2.84 10.48
CA GLN A 24 -0.04 -3.61 10.00
C GLN A 24 -0.47 -4.99 9.48
N ASP A 25 -1.75 -5.16 9.17
CA ASP A 25 -2.25 -6.37 8.53
C ASP A 25 -2.04 -6.29 7.02
N ILE A 26 -1.49 -7.35 6.44
CA ILE A 26 -1.31 -7.47 4.99
C ILE A 26 -2.52 -8.20 4.42
N GLU A 27 -3.16 -7.59 3.41
CA GLU A 27 -4.22 -8.26 2.67
C GLU A 27 -3.67 -9.48 1.92
N SER A 28 -4.38 -10.61 1.99
CA SER A 28 -4.05 -11.79 1.21
C SER A 28 -4.44 -11.61 -0.27
N LEU A 29 -3.58 -12.04 -1.19
CA LEU A 29 -3.93 -12.10 -2.62
C LEU A 29 -5.11 -13.06 -2.85
N SER A 30 -6.12 -12.59 -3.57
CA SER A 30 -7.27 -13.41 -3.95
C SER A 30 -6.85 -14.57 -4.87
N PRO A 31 -7.57 -15.72 -4.86
CA PRO A 31 -7.29 -16.81 -5.78
C PRO A 31 -7.36 -16.41 -7.26
N LEU A 32 -8.27 -15.48 -7.59
CA LEU A 32 -8.41 -14.96 -8.95
C LEU A 32 -7.21 -14.08 -9.37
N ALA A 33 -6.66 -13.29 -8.45
CA ALA A 33 -5.40 -12.59 -8.68
C ALA A 33 -4.23 -13.55 -8.94
N GLN A 34 -4.11 -14.59 -8.13
CA GLN A 34 -3.06 -15.61 -8.30
C GLN A 34 -3.21 -16.40 -9.60
N SER A 35 -4.44 -16.59 -10.11
CA SER A 35 -4.67 -17.25 -11.39
C SER A 35 -4.30 -16.36 -12.57
N TYR A 36 -4.50 -15.04 -12.49
CA TYR A 36 -4.22 -14.09 -13.57
C TYR A 36 -2.74 -13.63 -13.63
N PHE A 37 -2.08 -13.44 -12.49
CA PHE A 37 -0.73 -12.89 -12.41
C PHE A 37 0.33 -13.93 -12.00
N VAL A 38 1.55 -13.76 -12.53
CA VAL A 38 2.77 -14.28 -11.91
C VAL A 38 3.28 -13.22 -10.95
N ILE A 39 3.39 -13.59 -9.68
CA ILE A 39 3.91 -12.69 -8.64
C ILE A 39 5.37 -13.01 -8.39
N GLU A 40 6.22 -12.00 -8.51
CA GLU A 40 7.65 -12.08 -8.20
C GLU A 40 8.00 -11.02 -7.16
N THR A 41 9.00 -11.31 -6.34
CA THR A 41 9.59 -10.30 -5.44
C THR A 41 11.08 -10.23 -5.64
N LYS A 42 11.65 -9.03 -5.47
CA LYS A 42 13.09 -8.80 -5.57
C LYS A 42 13.51 -7.72 -4.59
N THR A 43 14.51 -8.02 -3.77
CA THR A 43 15.12 -7.03 -2.89
C THR A 43 16.25 -6.30 -3.60
N ILE A 44 16.28 -4.96 -3.49
CA ILE A 44 17.34 -4.09 -4.02
C ILE A 44 17.69 -3.07 -2.94
N GLY A 45 18.82 -3.26 -2.26
CA GLY A 45 19.19 -2.45 -1.11
C GLY A 45 18.14 -2.55 0.00
N GLU A 46 17.62 -1.40 0.46
CA GLU A 46 16.58 -1.33 1.50
C GLU A 46 15.15 -1.52 0.96
N TYR A 47 14.99 -1.68 -0.35
CA TYR A 47 13.69 -1.76 -1.02
C TYR A 47 13.33 -3.20 -1.38
N LYS A 48 12.05 -3.53 -1.27
CA LYS A 48 11.45 -4.76 -1.77
C LYS A 48 10.52 -4.43 -2.92
N LEU A 49 10.87 -4.89 -4.12
CA LEU A 49 10.02 -4.79 -5.30
C LEU A 49 9.09 -5.98 -5.34
N PHE A 50 7.82 -5.70 -5.63
CA PHE A 50 6.78 -6.69 -5.89
C PHE A 50 6.33 -6.50 -7.33
N LEU A 51 6.30 -7.56 -8.12
CA LEU A 51 5.92 -7.52 -9.53
C LEU A 51 4.72 -8.44 -9.74
N ALA A 52 3.65 -7.92 -10.35
CA ALA A 52 2.54 -8.73 -10.85
C ALA A 52 2.52 -8.65 -12.37
N LYS A 53 3.03 -9.71 -13.02
CA LYS A 53 3.07 -9.84 -14.48
C LYS A 53 1.84 -10.62 -14.96
N PRO A 54 1.02 -10.10 -15.87
CA PRO A 54 -0.08 -10.86 -16.47
C PRO A 54 0.45 -12.16 -17.09
N LYS A 55 -0.24 -13.28 -16.88
CA LYS A 55 0.12 -14.58 -17.50
C LYS A 55 -0.20 -14.63 -19.00
N THR A 56 -1.10 -13.78 -19.46
CA THR A 56 -1.46 -13.64 -20.88
C THR A 56 -0.27 -13.09 -21.66
N THR A 57 -0.03 -13.60 -22.87
CA THR A 57 0.95 -12.99 -23.77
C THR A 57 0.38 -11.72 -24.39
N HIS A 58 1.22 -10.71 -24.53
CA HIS A 58 0.83 -9.43 -25.12
C HIS A 58 1.83 -9.01 -26.19
N ALA A 59 1.33 -8.56 -27.34
CA ALA A 59 2.17 -8.22 -28.49
C ALA A 59 2.92 -6.88 -28.32
N LYS A 60 2.48 -6.03 -27.39
CA LYS A 60 3.09 -4.73 -27.10
C LYS A 60 3.64 -4.73 -25.65
N PRO A 61 4.59 -3.84 -25.32
CA PRO A 61 4.97 -3.63 -23.92
C PRO A 61 3.75 -3.31 -23.07
N TYR A 62 3.70 -3.86 -21.85
CA TYR A 62 2.63 -3.54 -20.90
C TYR A 62 2.76 -2.09 -20.42
N PRO A 63 1.66 -1.33 -20.27
CA PRO A 63 1.66 -0.19 -19.39
C PRO A 63 2.07 -0.64 -17.98
N ILE A 64 2.69 0.27 -17.21
CA ILE A 64 3.19 -0.01 -15.86
C ILE A 64 2.47 0.88 -14.86
N LEU A 65 1.88 0.27 -13.83
CA LEU A 65 1.39 0.96 -12.64
C LEU A 65 2.38 0.76 -11.50
N VAL A 66 3.00 1.85 -11.06
CA VAL A 66 3.88 1.85 -9.89
C VAL A 66 3.06 2.18 -8.65
N VAL A 67 3.17 1.32 -7.63
CA VAL A 67 2.44 1.42 -6.37
C VAL A 67 3.44 1.67 -5.24
N LEU A 68 3.28 2.79 -4.54
CA LEU A 68 4.05 3.12 -3.33
C LEU A 68 3.50 2.38 -2.11
N ASP A 69 4.32 2.26 -1.06
CA ASP A 69 4.09 1.39 0.10
C ASP A 69 3.72 -0.05 -0.33
N GLY A 70 4.57 -0.65 -1.17
CA GLY A 70 4.33 -1.97 -1.79
C GLY A 70 3.98 -3.07 -0.79
N ASN A 71 4.55 -3.07 0.42
CA ASN A 71 4.23 -4.04 1.48
C ASN A 71 2.74 -4.03 1.85
N ALA A 72 2.09 -2.86 1.79
CA ALA A 72 0.69 -2.68 2.16
C ALA A 72 -0.25 -2.73 0.95
N HIS A 73 0.07 -1.95 -0.08
CA HIS A 73 -0.88 -1.65 -1.14
C HIS A 73 -0.82 -2.63 -2.32
N PHE A 74 0.28 -3.37 -2.49
CA PHE A 74 0.43 -4.29 -3.63
C PHE A 74 -0.70 -5.35 -3.71
N PRO A 75 -0.98 -6.13 -2.64
CA PRO A 75 -2.05 -7.12 -2.71
C PRO A 75 -3.44 -6.48 -2.89
N PHE A 76 -3.69 -5.34 -2.23
CA PHE A 76 -4.92 -4.58 -2.40
C PHE A 76 -5.15 -4.15 -3.85
N VAL A 77 -4.17 -3.49 -4.48
CA VAL A 77 -4.29 -2.97 -5.85
C VAL A 77 -4.53 -4.10 -6.85
N ILE A 78 -3.86 -5.25 -6.69
CA ILE A 78 -4.04 -6.40 -7.57
C ILE A 78 -5.45 -6.98 -7.42
N ASN A 79 -5.93 -7.15 -6.19
CA ASN A 79 -7.28 -7.65 -5.94
C ASN A 79 -8.32 -6.71 -6.56
N GLN A 80 -8.17 -5.40 -6.38
CA GLN A 80 -9.06 -4.42 -7.00
C GLN A 80 -8.99 -4.46 -8.53
N TYR A 81 -7.79 -4.49 -9.12
CA TYR A 81 -7.63 -4.56 -10.57
C TYR A 81 -8.39 -5.74 -11.17
N ILE A 82 -8.29 -6.91 -10.54
CA ILE A 82 -8.96 -8.13 -11.00
C ILE A 82 -10.47 -8.07 -10.78
N MET A 83 -10.94 -7.51 -9.67
CA MET A 83 -12.38 -7.31 -9.47
C MET A 83 -12.99 -6.39 -10.52
N HIS A 84 -12.25 -5.39 -10.99
CA HIS A 84 -12.74 -4.40 -11.96
C HIS A 84 -12.37 -4.70 -13.42
N GLN A 85 -11.65 -5.80 -13.69
CA GLN A 85 -11.37 -6.33 -15.02
C GLN A 85 -12.64 -6.99 -15.58
N TYR A 86 -13.64 -6.17 -15.89
CA TYR A 86 -14.98 -6.62 -16.32
C TYR A 86 -15.10 -6.84 -17.83
N THR A 87 -14.13 -6.41 -18.65
CA THR A 87 -14.28 -6.46 -20.12
C THR A 87 -13.04 -7.00 -20.84
N PRO A 88 -13.21 -7.84 -21.89
CA PRO A 88 -12.11 -8.37 -22.70
C PRO A 88 -11.24 -7.32 -23.39
N ALA A 89 -11.68 -6.06 -23.45
CA ALA A 89 -10.99 -4.97 -24.13
C ALA A 89 -9.95 -4.24 -23.26
N GLN A 90 -9.85 -4.59 -21.98
CA GLN A 90 -9.00 -3.89 -21.05
C GLN A 90 -7.56 -4.42 -21.13
N GLU A 91 -6.67 -3.59 -21.68
CA GLU A 91 -5.26 -3.91 -21.91
C GLU A 91 -4.58 -4.41 -20.63
N PRO A 92 -3.81 -5.52 -20.69
CA PRO A 92 -3.14 -6.07 -19.52
C PRO A 92 -2.10 -5.09 -18.94
N LEU A 93 -2.02 -5.02 -17.62
CA LEU A 93 -1.18 -4.07 -16.89
C LEU A 93 -0.09 -4.78 -16.09
N LEU A 94 1.15 -4.29 -16.16
CA LEU A 94 2.22 -4.69 -15.24
C LEU A 94 2.10 -3.84 -13.97
N ILE A 95 1.89 -4.47 -12.81
CA ILE A 95 1.82 -3.76 -11.53
C ILE A 95 3.13 -3.96 -10.77
N VAL A 96 3.75 -2.87 -10.35
CA VAL A 96 5.03 -2.87 -9.61
C VAL A 96 4.84 -2.18 -8.28
N GLY A 97 4.85 -2.94 -7.19
CA GLY A 97 4.90 -2.42 -5.83
C GLY A 97 6.32 -2.08 -5.42
N ILE A 98 6.53 -0.88 -4.89
CA ILE A 98 7.81 -0.45 -4.28
C ILE A 98 7.58 -0.35 -2.78
N GLY A 99 8.12 -1.33 -2.07
CA GLY A 99 8.09 -1.42 -0.64
C GLY A 99 9.48 -1.38 -0.02
N TYR A 100 9.53 -1.64 1.27
CA TYR A 100 10.77 -1.75 2.03
C TYR A 100 11.03 -3.20 2.41
N ASP A 101 12.29 -3.59 2.41
CA ASP A 101 12.66 -4.88 2.99
C ASP A 101 12.55 -4.83 4.52
N GLY A 102 12.00 -5.91 5.09
CA GLY A 102 11.56 -5.99 6.49
C GLY A 102 10.10 -6.47 6.64
N ASP A 103 9.65 -6.56 7.89
CA ASP A 103 8.35 -7.14 8.27
C ASP A 103 7.25 -6.08 8.49
N LEU A 104 7.59 -4.80 8.39
CA LEU A 104 6.64 -3.71 8.56
C LEU A 104 5.81 -3.53 7.29
N VAL A 105 4.50 -3.38 7.46
CA VAL A 105 3.57 -2.99 6.40
C VAL A 105 3.78 -1.52 6.03
N TYR A 106 4.02 -0.68 7.05
CA TYR A 106 4.43 0.71 6.87
C TYR A 106 5.68 1.02 7.69
N ASP A 107 6.84 1.10 7.02
CA ASP A 107 8.10 1.56 7.62
C ASP A 107 8.10 3.09 7.67
N VAL A 108 7.56 3.64 8.77
CA VAL A 108 7.34 5.10 8.93
C VAL A 108 8.63 5.93 8.74
N PRO A 109 9.78 5.58 9.36
CA PRO A 109 11.03 6.31 9.11
C PRO A 109 11.44 6.34 7.65
N LYS A 110 11.46 5.18 6.96
CA LYS A 110 11.91 5.12 5.55
C LYS A 110 10.97 5.85 4.61
N ARG A 111 9.64 5.65 4.75
CA ARG A 111 8.67 6.35 3.91
C ARG A 111 8.66 7.86 4.15
N THR A 112 8.89 8.30 5.38
CA THR A 112 8.97 9.75 5.69
C THR A 112 10.18 10.35 4.99
N ARG A 113 11.34 9.66 5.01
CA ARG A 113 12.54 10.07 4.28
C ARG A 113 12.27 10.16 2.76
N ASP A 114 11.62 9.15 2.19
CA ASP A 114 11.47 9.05 0.74
C ASP A 114 10.33 9.90 0.17
N TYR A 115 9.23 10.08 0.91
CA TYR A 115 8.05 10.81 0.44
C TYR A 115 8.08 12.30 0.80
N THR A 116 9.05 12.75 1.60
CA THR A 116 9.17 14.15 2.01
C THR A 116 10.32 14.81 1.24
N PRO A 117 10.03 15.68 0.26
CA PRO A 117 11.07 16.47 -0.40
C PRO A 117 11.85 17.31 0.61
N SER A 118 13.14 17.52 0.35
CA SER A 118 13.95 18.40 1.19
C SER A 118 13.38 19.82 1.20
N SER A 119 13.32 20.46 2.37
CA SER A 119 12.93 21.87 2.50
C SER A 119 13.95 22.86 1.90
N ALA A 120 15.08 22.37 1.37
CA ALA A 120 16.09 23.15 0.67
C ALA A 120 15.55 23.68 -0.68
N ARG A 121 14.77 24.76 -0.57
CA ARG A 121 14.51 25.85 -1.52
C ARG A 121 14.59 25.46 -3.02
N TYR A 122 13.41 25.38 -3.64
CA TYR A 122 13.24 25.66 -5.07
C TYR A 122 13.84 27.05 -5.35
N LYS A 123 15.04 27.11 -5.92
CA LYS A 123 15.56 28.34 -6.53
C LYS A 123 14.95 28.40 -7.92
N GLY A 124 13.85 29.14 -8.04
CA GLY A 124 13.38 29.63 -9.34
C GLY A 124 14.39 30.57 -9.97
#